data_AF-W2TQ60-F1
#
_entry.id   AF-W2TQ60-F1
#
_cell.length_a   1.000
_cell.length_b   1.000
_cell.length_c   1.000
_cell.angle_alpha   90.00
_cell.angle_beta   90.00
_cell.angle_gamma   90.00
#
_symmetry.space_group_name_H-M   'P 1'
#
loop_
_entity.id
_entity.type
_entity.pdbx_description
1 polymer ?
#
loop_
_entity_poly.entity_id
_entity_poly.type
_entity_poly.pdbx_seq_one_letter_code
_entity_poly.pdbx_strand_id
1 'polypeptide(L)'
;MVYTVLQRRNDLEDELARQAADESIRNIVSPVSSRLVQLVNDADRLLVDAEGVAAQYRPLADELVEECRKAATVLRSAPATHPSVEELEAALSSAEYMVPALEERANKWDEFVRIRDEASKTLEAVLLALSLFQERTELIPLPYGEVELQNLKHLYADIERLRDVEKKLNELSLLLRPLLHVSQDVRFFSVDQERTEKLYEEITERLATEITAEAQLNRTLEILTTELNHCSEELTSEDDEQKDRLSHESLLLDIIAHLENQKVIVERSAQSRRYIESSTSTSLDRLMQRAQDLLEALRRAPQTSRDSAAREEYDVDAAAEVLAALYPESHPYSVLAEHGFEGIPSDTDSKSELESIDGSSSGMLSPIPDTATSIVAASHFRRQRSRWRRVLRTALPLQAMLVLLLGAACLVPHCDDEYCCQLLNNFARSFDPSLEFINGPPPF
;
A
#
# COMPACT_ATOMS: atom_id res chain seq x y z
N MET A 1 61.49 -96.97 -8.21
CA MET A 1 62.12 -95.70 -7.77
C MET A 1 62.06 -94.60 -8.84
N VAL A 2 62.34 -94.88 -10.11
CA VAL A 2 62.28 -93.87 -11.19
C VAL A 2 60.85 -93.38 -11.48
N TYR A 3 59.87 -94.30 -11.49
CA TYR A 3 58.46 -93.97 -11.73
C TYR A 3 57.87 -93.01 -10.67
N THR A 4 58.21 -93.24 -9.41
CA THR A 4 57.78 -92.40 -8.28
C THR A 4 58.42 -91.00 -8.27
N VAL A 5 59.61 -90.84 -8.85
CA VAL A 5 60.30 -89.53 -8.95
C VAL A 5 59.73 -88.71 -10.11
N LEU A 6 59.43 -89.35 -11.25
CA LEU A 6 58.78 -88.68 -12.39
C LEU A 6 57.38 -88.19 -12.05
N GLN A 7 56.60 -89.00 -11.32
CA GLN A 7 55.26 -88.63 -10.89
C GLN A 7 55.29 -87.42 -9.94
N ARG A 8 56.20 -87.43 -8.95
CA ARG A 8 56.43 -86.29 -8.05
C ARG A 8 56.86 -85.01 -8.76
N ARG A 9 57.63 -85.14 -9.84
CA ARG A 9 58.07 -83.99 -10.65
C ARG A 9 56.91 -83.40 -11.45
N ASN A 10 56.08 -84.24 -12.07
CA ASN A 10 54.90 -83.77 -12.78
C ASN A 10 53.88 -83.14 -11.82
N ASP A 11 53.67 -83.74 -10.64
CA ASP A 11 52.80 -83.16 -9.60
C ASP A 11 53.30 -81.77 -9.17
N LEU A 12 54.61 -81.58 -9.04
CA LEU A 12 55.23 -80.27 -8.72
C LEU A 12 55.13 -79.26 -9.87
N GLU A 13 55.29 -79.71 -11.11
CA GLU A 13 55.11 -78.86 -12.31
C GLU A 13 53.66 -78.40 -12.45
N ASP A 14 52.69 -79.28 -12.18
CA ASP A 14 51.26 -78.96 -12.19
C ASP A 14 50.87 -78.02 -11.03
N GLU A 15 51.49 -78.17 -9.86
CA GLU A 15 51.29 -77.28 -8.71
C GLU A 15 51.84 -75.86 -9.00
N LEU A 16 53.03 -75.76 -9.60
CA LEU A 16 53.63 -74.49 -10.03
C LEU A 16 52.80 -73.79 -11.12
N ALA A 17 52.27 -74.55 -12.08
CA ALA A 17 51.39 -74.01 -13.11
C ALA A 17 50.07 -73.46 -12.53
N ARG A 18 49.50 -74.14 -11.52
CA ARG A 18 48.32 -73.65 -10.79
C ARG A 18 48.62 -72.36 -10.01
N GLN A 19 49.74 -72.31 -9.29
CA GLN A 19 50.15 -71.10 -8.56
C GLN A 19 50.39 -69.91 -9.50
N ALA A 20 51.03 -70.12 -10.65
CA ALA A 20 51.25 -69.07 -11.64
C ALA A 20 49.94 -68.54 -12.26
N ALA A 21 48.95 -69.42 -12.45
CA ALA A 21 47.62 -69.02 -12.93
C ALA A 21 46.85 -68.20 -11.88
N ASP A 22 46.88 -68.63 -10.61
CA ASP A 22 46.26 -67.90 -9.48
C ASP A 22 46.91 -66.53 -9.28
N GLU A 23 48.24 -66.44 -9.38
CA GLU A 23 48.97 -65.18 -9.26
C GLU A 23 48.65 -64.22 -10.43
N SER A 24 48.49 -64.75 -11.65
CA SER A 24 48.05 -63.98 -12.82
C SER A 24 46.64 -63.39 -12.62
N ILE A 25 45.68 -64.20 -12.13
CA ILE A 25 44.32 -63.73 -11.83
C ILE A 25 44.35 -62.65 -10.74
N ARG A 26 45.10 -62.88 -9.68
CA ARG A 26 45.27 -61.90 -8.59
C ARG A 26 45.84 -60.57 -9.10
N ASN A 27 46.83 -60.61 -9.98
CA ASN A 27 47.46 -59.40 -10.54
C ASN A 27 46.49 -58.59 -11.43
N ILE A 28 45.52 -59.23 -12.07
CA ILE A 28 44.48 -58.55 -12.87
C ILE A 28 43.37 -57.98 -11.97
N VAL A 29 42.95 -58.73 -10.96
CA VAL A 29 41.79 -58.42 -10.12
C VAL A 29 42.10 -57.41 -9.01
N SER A 30 43.25 -57.55 -8.35
CA SER A 30 43.62 -56.74 -7.17
C SER A 30 43.64 -55.23 -7.43
N PRO A 31 44.17 -54.70 -8.56
CA PRO A 31 44.17 -53.27 -8.83
C PRO A 31 42.74 -52.70 -8.93
N VAL A 32 41.84 -53.38 -9.66
CA VAL A 32 40.46 -52.92 -9.86
C VAL A 32 39.67 -52.98 -8.54
N SER A 33 39.82 -54.09 -7.80
CA SER A 33 39.19 -54.24 -6.48
C SER A 33 39.67 -53.14 -5.51
N SER A 34 40.99 -52.90 -5.44
CA SER A 34 41.55 -51.87 -4.56
C SER A 34 41.08 -50.46 -4.93
N ARG A 35 40.96 -50.15 -6.23
CA ARG A 35 40.46 -48.85 -6.71
C ARG A 35 38.98 -48.68 -6.39
N LEU A 36 38.14 -49.70 -6.59
CA LEU A 36 36.73 -49.65 -6.21
C LEU A 36 36.55 -49.42 -4.71
N VAL A 37 37.29 -50.14 -3.87
CA VAL A 37 37.25 -49.95 -2.41
C VAL A 37 37.66 -48.53 -2.02
N GLN A 38 38.68 -47.97 -2.67
CA GLN A 38 39.07 -46.57 -2.45
C GLN A 38 37.93 -45.61 -2.83
N LEU A 39 37.37 -45.73 -4.02
CA LEU A 39 36.30 -44.86 -4.50
C LEU A 39 35.03 -44.95 -3.63
N VAL A 40 34.68 -46.15 -3.17
CA VAL A 40 33.55 -46.35 -2.24
C VAL A 40 33.81 -45.65 -0.91
N ASN A 41 35.02 -45.76 -0.36
CA ASN A 41 35.37 -45.05 0.88
C ASN A 41 35.38 -43.53 0.70
N ASP A 42 35.87 -43.04 -0.44
CA ASP A 42 35.85 -41.61 -0.76
C ASP A 42 34.41 -41.10 -0.93
N ALA A 43 33.53 -41.90 -1.52
CA ALA A 43 32.11 -41.59 -1.65
C ALA A 43 31.39 -41.53 -0.30
N ASP A 44 31.62 -42.51 0.57
CA ASP A 44 31.05 -42.54 1.92
C ASP A 44 31.49 -41.32 2.74
N ARG A 45 32.79 -40.99 2.67
CA ARG A 45 33.33 -39.76 3.29
C ARG A 45 32.64 -38.52 2.75
N LEU A 46 32.54 -38.38 1.42
CA LEU A 46 31.96 -37.20 0.78
C LEU A 46 30.48 -37.01 1.13
N LEU A 47 29.72 -38.09 1.28
CA LEU A 47 28.28 -38.05 1.62
C LEU A 47 28.02 -37.65 3.08
N VAL A 48 28.94 -38.01 3.98
CA VAL A 48 28.81 -37.74 5.43
C VAL A 48 29.53 -36.46 5.87
N ASP A 49 30.48 -35.97 5.07
CA ASP A 49 31.24 -34.77 5.38
C ASP A 49 30.40 -33.49 5.31
N ALA A 50 30.34 -32.77 6.43
CA ALA A 50 29.62 -31.51 6.56
C ALA A 50 30.32 -30.34 5.84
N GLU A 51 31.63 -30.47 5.60
CA GLU A 51 32.45 -29.52 4.85
C GLU A 51 32.82 -30.04 3.45
N GLY A 52 32.17 -31.13 3.02
CA GLY A 52 32.45 -31.81 1.77
C GLY A 52 32.25 -30.92 0.54
N VAL A 53 33.07 -31.15 -0.49
CA VAL A 53 32.99 -30.41 -1.76
C VAL A 53 31.89 -31.01 -2.64
N ALA A 54 30.69 -30.44 -2.57
CA ALA A 54 29.50 -30.96 -3.26
C ALA A 54 29.64 -31.09 -4.79
N ALA A 55 30.51 -30.28 -5.42
CA ALA A 55 30.81 -30.40 -6.85
C ALA A 55 31.46 -31.74 -7.24
N GLN A 56 31.98 -32.51 -6.27
CA GLN A 56 32.62 -33.81 -6.51
C GLN A 56 31.64 -34.99 -6.58
N TYR A 57 30.36 -34.82 -6.21
CA TYR A 57 29.40 -35.94 -6.25
C TYR A 57 29.27 -36.54 -7.67
N ARG A 58 29.17 -35.69 -8.69
CA ARG A 58 29.00 -36.11 -10.09
C ARG A 58 30.27 -36.74 -10.68
N PRO A 59 31.46 -36.09 -10.62
CA PRO A 59 32.70 -36.73 -11.05
C PRO A 59 32.97 -38.07 -10.36
N LEU A 60 32.72 -38.17 -9.06
CA LEU A 60 32.96 -39.39 -8.31
C LEU A 60 31.99 -40.52 -8.69
N ALA A 61 30.72 -40.18 -8.97
CA ALA A 61 29.75 -41.13 -9.51
C ALA A 61 30.20 -41.65 -10.89
N ASP A 62 30.63 -40.77 -11.80
CA ASP A 62 31.11 -41.14 -13.13
C ASP A 62 32.36 -42.05 -13.05
N GLU A 63 33.31 -41.74 -12.15
CA GLU A 63 34.48 -42.58 -11.90
C GLU A 63 34.09 -43.97 -11.36
N LEU A 64 33.15 -44.04 -10.41
CA LEU A 64 32.63 -45.30 -9.89
C LEU A 64 31.97 -46.13 -10.98
N VAL A 65 31.13 -45.53 -11.83
CA VAL A 65 30.48 -46.22 -12.96
C VAL A 65 31.51 -46.80 -13.93
N GLU A 66 32.54 -46.04 -14.27
CA GLU A 66 33.60 -46.53 -15.17
C GLU A 66 34.42 -47.66 -14.54
N GLU A 67 34.74 -47.60 -13.25
CA GLU A 67 35.44 -48.69 -12.56
C GLU A 67 34.55 -49.92 -12.36
N CYS A 68 33.24 -49.76 -12.10
CA CYS A 68 32.27 -50.86 -12.07
C CYS A 68 32.22 -51.58 -13.43
N ARG A 69 32.23 -50.82 -14.53
CA ARG A 69 32.29 -51.38 -15.89
C ARG A 69 33.57 -52.19 -16.11
N LYS A 70 34.72 -51.69 -15.65
CA LYS A 70 36.00 -52.44 -15.72
C LYS A 70 35.94 -53.72 -14.90
N ALA A 71 35.45 -53.66 -13.66
CA ALA A 71 35.27 -54.83 -12.80
C ALA A 71 34.36 -55.88 -13.45
N ALA A 72 33.22 -55.49 -14.01
CA ALA A 72 32.33 -56.40 -14.74
C ALA A 72 33.03 -57.08 -15.93
N THR A 73 33.90 -56.36 -16.66
CA THR A 73 34.67 -56.96 -17.77
C THR A 73 35.68 -57.99 -17.28
N VAL A 74 36.35 -57.73 -16.15
CA VAL A 74 37.32 -58.63 -15.51
C VAL A 74 36.62 -59.89 -15.00
N LEU A 75 35.47 -59.74 -14.33
CA LEU A 75 34.68 -60.86 -13.78
C LEU A 75 34.22 -61.84 -14.86
N ARG A 76 33.82 -61.36 -16.05
CA ARG A 76 33.48 -62.26 -17.18
C ARG A 76 34.64 -63.13 -17.67
N SER A 77 35.87 -62.70 -17.43
CA SER A 77 37.09 -63.39 -17.86
C SER A 77 37.74 -64.24 -16.78
N ALA A 78 37.32 -64.10 -15.52
CA ALA A 78 37.93 -64.75 -14.36
C ALA A 78 37.16 -66.01 -13.91
N PRO A 79 37.84 -67.03 -13.37
CA PRO A 79 37.17 -68.21 -12.81
C PRO A 79 36.48 -67.90 -11.47
N ALA A 80 35.21 -68.28 -11.34
CA ALA A 80 34.31 -67.92 -10.23
C ALA A 80 34.66 -68.50 -8.84
N THR A 81 35.74 -69.26 -8.68
CA THR A 81 36.08 -69.97 -7.42
C THR A 81 37.27 -69.36 -6.68
N HIS A 82 37.86 -68.28 -7.20
CA HIS A 82 39.05 -67.67 -6.62
C HIS A 82 38.67 -66.58 -5.59
N PRO A 83 39.30 -66.53 -4.39
CA PRO A 83 38.94 -65.58 -3.33
C PRO A 83 39.04 -64.10 -3.76
N SER A 84 40.00 -63.74 -4.62
CA SER A 84 40.08 -62.37 -5.15
C SER A 84 38.89 -61.98 -6.04
N VAL A 85 38.19 -62.96 -6.64
CA VAL A 85 36.96 -62.71 -7.41
C VAL A 85 35.80 -62.40 -6.46
N GLU A 86 35.69 -63.11 -5.34
CA GLU A 86 34.71 -62.81 -4.28
C GLU A 86 34.91 -61.40 -3.70
N GLU A 87 36.17 -61.01 -3.43
CA GLU A 87 36.51 -59.66 -2.97
C GLU A 87 36.09 -58.58 -3.99
N LEU A 88 36.32 -58.83 -5.29
CA LEU A 88 35.92 -57.92 -6.35
C LEU A 88 34.39 -57.84 -6.51
N GLU A 89 33.67 -58.96 -6.42
CA GLU A 89 32.20 -58.99 -6.46
C GLU A 89 31.58 -58.22 -5.29
N ALA A 90 32.15 -58.35 -4.09
CA ALA A 90 31.72 -57.58 -2.93
C ALA A 90 31.97 -56.07 -3.10
N ALA A 91 33.16 -55.69 -3.59
CA ALA A 91 33.49 -54.29 -3.88
C ALA A 91 32.60 -53.70 -4.99
N LEU A 92 32.34 -54.47 -6.05
CA LEU A 92 31.45 -54.09 -7.14
C LEU A 92 30.01 -53.87 -6.64
N SER A 93 29.48 -54.79 -5.84
CA SER A 93 28.13 -54.67 -5.26
C SER A 93 28.00 -53.42 -4.38
N SER A 94 29.03 -53.13 -3.58
CA SER A 94 29.07 -51.92 -2.75
C SER A 94 29.13 -50.64 -3.59
N ALA A 95 29.88 -50.65 -4.69
CA ALA A 95 29.98 -49.50 -5.60
C ALA A 95 28.67 -49.27 -6.38
N GLU A 96 28.05 -50.32 -6.91
CA GLU A 96 26.75 -50.25 -7.60
C GLU A 96 25.63 -49.74 -6.68
N TYR A 97 25.69 -50.03 -5.39
CA TYR A 97 24.76 -49.47 -4.40
C TYR A 97 24.98 -47.96 -4.15
N MET A 98 26.23 -47.50 -4.21
CA MET A 98 26.59 -46.11 -3.90
C MET A 98 26.30 -45.14 -5.07
N VAL A 99 26.43 -45.60 -6.31
CA VAL A 99 26.25 -44.77 -7.52
C VAL A 99 24.92 -44.01 -7.52
N PRO A 100 23.75 -44.64 -7.32
CA PRO A 100 22.47 -43.92 -7.30
C PRO A 100 22.38 -42.83 -6.22
N ALA A 101 22.99 -43.07 -5.05
CA ALA A 101 22.99 -42.11 -3.95
C ALA A 101 23.81 -40.86 -4.30
N LEU A 102 24.99 -41.04 -4.93
CA LEU A 102 25.81 -39.93 -5.41
C LEU A 102 25.13 -39.16 -6.55
N GLU A 103 24.51 -39.86 -7.50
CA GLU A 103 23.79 -39.21 -8.61
C GLU A 103 22.60 -38.39 -8.12
N GLU A 104 21.79 -38.93 -7.21
CA GLU A 104 20.68 -38.21 -6.59
C GLU A 104 21.18 -36.95 -5.87
N ARG A 105 22.29 -37.09 -5.15
CA ARG A 105 22.90 -35.99 -4.42
C ARG A 105 23.45 -34.91 -5.35
N ALA A 106 24.12 -35.31 -6.43
CA ALA A 106 24.59 -34.42 -7.49
C ALA A 106 23.44 -33.67 -8.16
N ASN A 107 22.33 -34.34 -8.46
CA ASN A 107 21.16 -33.69 -9.05
C ASN A 107 20.57 -32.60 -8.16
N LYS A 108 20.47 -32.86 -6.85
CA LYS A 108 20.02 -31.86 -5.86
C LYS A 108 20.98 -30.68 -5.77
N TRP A 109 22.28 -30.95 -5.80
CA TRP A 109 23.31 -29.90 -5.79
C TRP A 109 23.23 -29.02 -7.04
N ASP A 110 23.11 -29.61 -8.22
CA ASP A 110 23.00 -28.86 -9.48
C ASP A 110 21.73 -28.02 -9.53
N GLU A 111 20.60 -28.57 -9.03
CA GLU A 111 19.37 -27.80 -8.91
C GLU A 111 19.53 -26.62 -7.94
N PHE A 112 20.16 -26.83 -6.78
CA PHE A 112 20.45 -25.79 -5.79
C PHE A 112 21.29 -24.66 -6.40
N VAL A 113 22.43 -24.99 -7.01
CA VAL A 113 23.33 -24.01 -7.63
C VAL A 113 22.61 -23.22 -8.71
N ARG A 114 21.89 -23.89 -9.60
CA ARG A 114 21.13 -23.22 -10.67
C ARG A 114 20.11 -22.22 -10.11
N ILE A 115 19.34 -22.63 -9.11
CA ILE A 115 18.30 -21.78 -8.51
C ILE A 115 18.95 -20.60 -7.76
N ARG A 116 19.98 -20.88 -6.96
CA ARG A 116 20.70 -19.86 -6.19
C ARG A 116 21.30 -18.80 -7.10
N ASP A 117 21.98 -19.20 -8.17
CA ASP A 117 22.66 -18.29 -9.08
C ASP A 117 21.66 -17.42 -9.86
N GLU A 118 20.53 -17.98 -10.28
CA GLU A 118 19.45 -17.21 -10.94
C GLU A 118 18.76 -16.23 -9.97
N ALA A 119 18.53 -16.68 -8.74
CA ALA A 119 17.97 -15.84 -7.68
C ALA A 119 18.90 -14.69 -7.32
N SER A 120 20.20 -14.96 -7.22
CA SER A 120 21.23 -13.95 -6.91
C SER A 120 21.28 -12.87 -7.97
N LYS A 121 21.26 -13.25 -9.27
CA LYS A 121 21.18 -12.27 -10.38
C LYS A 121 19.92 -11.41 -10.32
N THR A 122 18.78 -12.03 -10.01
CA THR A 122 17.50 -11.32 -9.90
C THR A 122 17.54 -10.34 -8.72
N LEU A 123 18.05 -10.76 -7.57
CA LEU A 123 18.23 -9.94 -6.38
C LEU A 123 19.17 -8.75 -6.64
N GLU A 124 20.31 -9.00 -7.30
CA GLU A 124 21.26 -7.95 -7.70
C GLU A 124 20.62 -6.93 -8.65
N ALA A 125 19.82 -7.39 -9.62
CA ALA A 125 19.12 -6.49 -10.55
C ALA A 125 18.08 -5.61 -9.84
N VAL A 126 17.31 -6.16 -8.91
CA VAL A 126 16.36 -5.40 -8.08
C VAL A 126 17.12 -4.40 -7.21
N LEU A 127 18.17 -4.83 -6.51
CA LEU A 127 18.96 -3.97 -5.64
C LEU A 127 19.61 -2.82 -6.43
N LEU A 128 20.11 -3.08 -7.64
CA LEU A 128 20.65 -2.05 -8.51
C LEU A 128 19.58 -1.03 -8.88
N ALA A 129 18.38 -1.47 -9.29
CA ALA A 129 17.28 -0.58 -9.62
C ALA A 129 16.88 0.32 -8.43
N LEU A 130 16.81 -0.24 -7.21
CA LEU A 130 16.48 0.50 -6.00
C LEU A 130 17.58 1.47 -5.57
N SER A 131 18.86 1.06 -5.69
CA SER A 131 20.00 1.92 -5.36
C SER A 131 20.06 3.17 -6.25
N LEU A 132 19.83 3.02 -7.56
CA LEU A 132 19.74 4.14 -8.50
C LEU A 132 18.59 5.10 -8.15
N PHE A 133 17.48 4.56 -7.64
CA PHE A 133 16.38 5.35 -7.12
C PHE A 133 16.74 6.12 -5.85
N GLN A 134 17.45 5.46 -4.94
CA GLN A 134 17.82 6.01 -3.64
C GLN A 134 18.90 7.10 -3.76
N GLU A 135 19.84 6.94 -4.69
CA GLU A 135 20.94 7.89 -4.94
C GLU A 135 20.52 9.12 -5.74
N ARG A 136 19.32 9.13 -6.34
CA ARG A 136 18.80 10.28 -7.07
C ARG A 136 18.64 11.48 -6.12
N THR A 137 19.20 12.61 -6.53
CA THR A 137 19.11 13.89 -5.80
C THR A 137 18.13 14.87 -6.43
N GLU A 138 17.78 14.66 -7.70
CA GLU A 138 16.83 15.50 -8.43
C GLU A 138 15.39 15.09 -8.09
N LEU A 139 14.59 16.09 -7.69
CA LEU A 139 13.15 15.94 -7.51
C LEU A 139 12.46 15.95 -8.87
N ILE A 140 11.42 15.13 -9.02
CA ILE A 140 10.68 14.98 -10.28
C ILE A 140 9.24 15.52 -10.21
N PRO A 141 8.68 16.00 -11.33
CA PRO A 141 7.28 16.41 -11.39
C PRO A 141 6.31 15.27 -11.07
N LEU A 142 5.16 15.62 -10.46
CA LEU A 142 4.11 14.67 -10.05
C LEU A 142 3.73 13.64 -11.12
N PRO A 143 3.51 13.99 -12.41
CA PRO A 143 3.13 13.02 -13.43
C PRO A 143 4.21 11.95 -13.68
N TYR A 144 5.49 12.34 -13.61
CA TYR A 144 6.60 11.39 -13.73
C TYR A 144 6.73 10.51 -12.49
N GLY A 145 6.45 11.07 -11.31
CA GLY A 145 6.39 10.33 -10.05
C GLY A 145 5.37 9.19 -10.08
N GLU A 146 4.18 9.42 -10.64
CA GLU A 146 3.15 8.37 -10.77
C GLU A 146 3.60 7.22 -11.68
N VAL A 147 4.30 7.53 -12.78
CA VAL A 147 4.89 6.52 -13.68
C VAL A 147 5.99 5.73 -12.97
N GLU A 148 6.86 6.41 -12.23
CA GLU A 148 7.92 5.80 -11.45
C GLU A 148 7.37 4.86 -10.36
N LEU A 149 6.31 5.27 -9.65
CA LEU A 149 5.61 4.41 -8.69
C LEU A 149 5.02 3.17 -9.38
N GLN A 150 4.52 3.31 -10.61
CA GLN A 150 4.02 2.19 -11.39
C GLN A 150 5.15 1.24 -11.81
N ASN A 151 6.33 1.76 -12.16
CA ASN A 151 7.52 0.96 -12.43
C ASN A 151 7.97 0.17 -11.20
N LEU A 152 7.98 0.80 -10.01
CA LEU A 152 8.29 0.12 -8.75
C LEU A 152 7.32 -1.03 -8.46
N LYS A 153 6.02 -0.92 -8.80
CA LYS A 153 5.09 -2.05 -8.65
C LYS A 153 5.47 -3.27 -9.48
N HIS A 154 6.16 -3.10 -10.61
CA HIS A 154 6.65 -4.23 -11.38
C HIS A 154 7.79 -4.97 -10.67
N LEU A 155 8.67 -4.24 -9.96
CA LEU A 155 9.75 -4.84 -9.16
C LEU A 155 9.22 -5.67 -7.98
N TYR A 156 8.03 -5.34 -7.47
CA TYR A 156 7.41 -6.15 -6.40
C TYR A 156 7.17 -7.60 -6.84
N ALA A 157 6.84 -7.84 -8.12
CA ALA A 157 6.70 -9.20 -8.63
C ALA A 157 8.03 -9.98 -8.61
N ASP A 158 9.17 -9.31 -8.79
CA ASP A 158 10.49 -9.93 -8.64
C ASP A 158 10.77 -10.29 -7.17
N ILE A 159 10.42 -9.40 -6.24
CA ILE A 159 10.57 -9.62 -4.80
C ILE A 159 9.71 -10.79 -4.32
N GLU A 160 8.46 -10.89 -4.78
CA GLU A 160 7.59 -12.04 -4.47
C GLU A 160 8.19 -13.36 -5.01
N ARG A 161 8.73 -13.34 -6.24
CA ARG A 161 9.42 -14.51 -6.81
C ARG A 161 10.64 -14.90 -5.97
N LEU A 162 11.42 -13.94 -5.49
CA LEU A 162 12.60 -14.20 -4.64
C LEU A 162 12.21 -14.87 -3.32
N ARG A 163 11.08 -14.48 -2.70
CA ARG A 163 10.55 -15.14 -1.49
C ARG A 163 10.16 -16.60 -1.73
N ASP A 164 9.57 -16.91 -2.87
CA ASP A 164 9.23 -18.30 -3.20
C ASP A 164 10.48 -19.13 -3.52
N VAL A 165 11.48 -18.51 -4.16
CA VAL A 165 12.78 -19.15 -4.39
C VAL A 165 13.51 -19.42 -3.09
N GLU A 166 13.46 -18.51 -2.11
CA GLU A 166 14.05 -18.72 -0.77
C GLU A 166 13.49 -19.97 -0.09
N LYS A 167 12.17 -20.20 -0.15
CA LYS A 167 11.55 -21.42 0.38
C LYS A 167 12.10 -22.67 -0.30
N LYS A 168 12.21 -22.64 -1.64
CA LYS A 168 12.75 -23.77 -2.42
C LYS A 168 14.22 -24.03 -2.12
N LEU A 169 15.03 -22.98 -1.96
CA LEU A 169 16.43 -23.08 -1.55
C LEU A 169 16.57 -23.68 -0.14
N ASN A 170 15.70 -23.29 0.79
CA ASN A 170 15.62 -23.89 2.13
C ASN A 170 15.31 -25.40 2.04
N GLU A 171 14.31 -25.80 1.26
CA GLU A 171 13.98 -27.22 1.06
C GLU A 171 15.17 -28.02 0.49
N LEU A 172 15.84 -27.49 -0.54
CA LEU A 172 17.03 -28.11 -1.11
C LEU A 172 18.19 -28.18 -0.10
N SER A 173 18.36 -27.16 0.75
CA SER A 173 19.38 -27.17 1.80
C SER A 173 19.16 -28.31 2.80
N LEU A 174 17.90 -28.64 3.12
CA LEU A 174 17.56 -29.77 3.99
C LEU A 174 17.92 -31.10 3.33
N LEU A 175 17.63 -31.22 2.03
CA LEU A 175 17.97 -32.40 1.22
C LEU A 175 19.48 -32.54 0.95
N LEU A 176 20.24 -31.46 1.16
CA LEU A 176 21.69 -31.36 1.00
C LEU A 176 22.47 -31.46 2.33
N ARG A 177 21.81 -31.74 3.46
CA ARG A 177 22.48 -32.03 4.73
C ARG A 177 23.42 -33.24 4.60
N PRO A 178 24.63 -33.22 5.19
CA PRO A 178 25.08 -32.31 6.26
C PRO A 178 25.81 -31.04 5.80
N LEU A 179 25.82 -30.70 4.51
CA LEU A 179 26.63 -29.59 3.99
C LEU A 179 26.31 -28.24 4.65
N LEU A 180 27.25 -27.73 5.46
CA LEU A 180 27.06 -26.51 6.26
C LEU A 180 27.01 -25.26 5.39
N HIS A 181 27.89 -25.17 4.39
CA HIS A 181 27.97 -24.02 3.50
C HIS A 181 26.65 -23.77 2.75
N VAL A 182 25.91 -24.82 2.38
CA VAL A 182 24.59 -24.70 1.72
C VAL A 182 23.59 -24.00 2.62
N SER A 183 23.55 -24.37 3.90
CA SER A 183 22.67 -23.70 4.87
C SER A 183 23.08 -22.25 5.14
N GLN A 184 24.38 -21.95 5.08
CA GLN A 184 24.91 -20.60 5.23
C GLN A 184 24.55 -19.72 4.02
N ASP A 185 24.73 -20.22 2.80
CA ASP A 185 24.38 -19.54 1.55
C ASP A 185 22.90 -19.13 1.56
N VAL A 186 21.99 -20.04 1.94
CA VAL A 186 20.56 -19.73 2.02
C VAL A 186 20.26 -18.68 3.07
N ARG A 187 20.95 -18.71 4.22
CA ARG A 187 20.80 -17.70 5.26
C ARG A 187 21.28 -16.32 4.79
N PHE A 188 22.42 -16.23 4.10
CA PHE A 188 22.89 -14.95 3.55
C PHE A 188 21.91 -14.41 2.52
N PHE A 189 21.46 -15.26 1.60
CA PHE A 189 20.45 -14.89 0.60
C PHE A 189 19.15 -14.39 1.25
N SER A 190 18.65 -15.07 2.28
CA SER A 190 17.45 -14.66 3.04
C SER A 190 17.59 -13.26 3.65
N VAL A 191 18.74 -12.98 4.28
CA VAL A 191 19.03 -11.65 4.85
C VAL A 191 19.09 -10.57 3.77
N ASP A 192 19.75 -10.84 2.65
CA ASP A 192 19.87 -9.87 1.56
C ASP A 192 18.52 -9.64 0.85
N GLN A 193 17.70 -10.69 0.71
CA GLN A 193 16.34 -10.60 0.20
C GLN A 193 15.46 -9.74 1.12
N GLU A 194 15.42 -10.03 2.43
CA GLU A 194 14.63 -9.27 3.40
C GLU A 194 15.06 -7.80 3.45
N ARG A 195 16.38 -7.55 3.41
CA ARG A 195 16.92 -6.18 3.35
C ARG A 195 16.46 -5.46 2.09
N THR A 196 16.48 -6.12 0.94
CA THR A 196 16.07 -5.53 -0.34
C THR A 196 14.56 -5.26 -0.37
N GLU A 197 13.74 -6.15 0.21
CA GLU A 197 12.30 -5.95 0.38
C GLU A 197 12.01 -4.73 1.27
N LYS A 198 12.70 -4.58 2.40
CA LYS A 198 12.56 -3.39 3.26
C LYS A 198 12.95 -2.09 2.55
N LEU A 199 14.03 -2.10 1.77
CA LEU A 199 14.43 -0.93 0.98
C LEU A 199 13.38 -0.58 -0.07
N TYR A 200 12.79 -1.59 -0.73
CA TYR A 200 11.69 -1.40 -1.66
C TYR A 200 10.47 -0.77 -0.98
N GLU A 201 10.07 -1.29 0.18
CA GLU A 201 8.93 -0.78 0.95
C GLU A 201 9.15 0.68 1.36
N GLU A 202 10.32 1.01 1.92
CA GLU A 202 10.66 2.38 2.34
C GLU A 202 10.59 3.38 1.16
N ILE A 203 11.19 3.02 0.02
CA ILE A 203 11.19 3.87 -1.18
C ILE A 203 9.76 4.04 -1.71
N THR A 204 9.02 2.95 -1.81
CA THR A 204 7.67 2.94 -2.39
C THR A 204 6.68 3.70 -1.52
N GLU A 205 6.72 3.50 -0.20
CA GLU A 205 5.88 4.21 0.77
C GLU A 205 6.19 5.71 0.74
N ARG A 206 7.47 6.08 0.78
CA ARG A 206 7.87 7.49 0.75
C ARG A 206 7.51 8.19 -0.56
N LEU A 207 7.70 7.51 -1.70
CA LEU A 207 7.28 8.04 -2.99
C LEU A 207 5.75 8.20 -3.05
N ALA A 208 4.99 7.19 -2.62
CA ALA A 208 3.52 7.22 -2.64
C ALA A 208 2.96 8.31 -1.70
N THR A 209 3.55 8.50 -0.52
CA THR A 209 3.14 9.55 0.40
C THR A 209 3.42 10.95 -0.17
N GLU A 210 4.57 11.17 -0.81
CA GLU A 210 4.87 12.44 -1.48
C GLU A 210 3.94 12.71 -2.68
N ILE A 211 3.65 11.69 -3.50
CA ILE A 211 2.70 11.78 -4.63
C ILE A 211 1.29 12.14 -4.12
N THR A 212 0.80 11.43 -3.11
CA THR A 212 -0.55 11.66 -2.59
C THR A 212 -0.69 13.03 -1.94
N ALA A 213 0.32 13.49 -1.19
CA ALA A 213 0.36 14.82 -0.61
C ALA A 213 0.34 15.91 -1.70
N GLU A 214 1.20 15.81 -2.71
CA GLU A 214 1.27 16.80 -3.79
C GLU A 214 0.00 16.80 -4.65
N ALA A 215 -0.59 15.63 -4.92
CA ALA A 215 -1.86 15.52 -5.64
C ALA A 215 -3.04 16.13 -4.86
N GLN A 216 -3.10 15.90 -3.54
CA GLN A 216 -4.12 16.52 -2.68
C GLN A 216 -3.99 18.05 -2.64
N LEU A 217 -2.75 18.54 -2.57
CA LEU A 217 -2.49 19.97 -2.57
C LEU A 217 -2.91 20.60 -3.90
N ASN A 218 -2.52 20.03 -5.03
CA ASN A 218 -2.95 20.51 -6.35
C ASN A 218 -4.49 20.59 -6.48
N ARG A 219 -5.21 19.54 -6.07
CA ARG A 219 -6.69 19.54 -6.05
C ARG A 219 -7.25 20.66 -5.17
N THR A 220 -6.64 20.89 -4.01
CA THR A 220 -7.08 21.95 -3.09
C THR A 220 -6.88 23.33 -3.71
N LEU A 221 -5.73 23.57 -4.36
CA LEU A 221 -5.47 24.82 -5.05
C LEU A 221 -6.39 25.04 -6.25
N GLU A 222 -6.74 23.98 -7.00
CA GLU A 222 -7.73 24.04 -8.08
C GLU A 222 -9.10 24.50 -7.55
N ILE A 223 -9.58 23.90 -6.44
CA ILE A 223 -10.84 24.29 -5.80
C ILE A 223 -10.78 25.76 -5.37
N LEU A 224 -9.73 26.16 -4.65
CA LEU A 224 -9.59 27.56 -4.20
C LEU A 224 -9.48 28.54 -5.36
N THR A 225 -8.87 28.12 -6.47
CA THR A 225 -8.83 28.92 -7.70
C THR A 225 -10.24 29.12 -8.25
N THR A 226 -11.06 28.08 -8.30
CA THR A 226 -12.45 28.18 -8.76
C THR A 226 -13.32 29.04 -7.85
N GLU A 227 -13.17 28.92 -6.52
CA GLU A 227 -13.90 29.74 -5.55
C GLU A 227 -13.51 31.22 -5.65
N LEU A 228 -12.21 31.53 -5.80
CA LEU A 228 -11.74 32.91 -6.00
C LEU A 228 -12.19 33.49 -7.34
N ASN A 229 -12.29 32.68 -8.40
CA ASN A 229 -12.87 33.12 -9.66
C ASN A 229 -14.35 33.46 -9.49
N HIS A 230 -15.13 32.59 -8.83
CA HIS A 230 -16.55 32.79 -8.61
C HIS A 230 -16.82 34.03 -7.75
N CYS A 231 -16.12 34.18 -6.62
CA CYS A 231 -16.18 35.37 -5.77
C CYS A 231 -15.82 36.64 -6.56
N SER A 232 -14.84 36.57 -7.46
CA SER A 232 -14.48 37.71 -8.31
C SER A 232 -15.58 38.06 -9.31
N GLU A 233 -16.31 37.07 -9.85
CA GLU A 233 -17.42 37.30 -10.79
C GLU A 233 -18.63 37.90 -10.08
N GLU A 234 -18.99 37.38 -8.90
CA GLU A 234 -20.11 37.88 -8.09
C GLU A 234 -19.88 39.33 -7.65
N LEU A 235 -18.66 39.69 -7.24
CA LEU A 235 -18.30 41.07 -6.89
C LEU A 235 -18.34 42.05 -8.06
N THR A 236 -18.39 41.56 -9.31
CA THR A 236 -18.55 42.40 -10.51
C THR A 236 -19.99 42.47 -11.00
N SER A 237 -20.91 41.70 -10.41
CA SER A 237 -22.33 41.69 -10.79
C SER A 237 -23.10 42.82 -10.08
N GLU A 238 -24.03 43.47 -10.78
CA GLU A 238 -24.74 44.68 -10.31
C GLU A 238 -25.96 44.39 -9.39
N ASP A 239 -26.20 43.13 -9.03
CA ASP A 239 -27.41 42.70 -8.30
C ASP A 239 -27.18 42.54 -6.78
N ASP A 240 -27.99 43.23 -5.96
CA ASP A 240 -28.19 43.09 -4.50
C ASP A 240 -26.95 43.18 -3.56
N GLU A 241 -26.19 44.26 -3.71
CA GLU A 241 -24.86 44.55 -3.15
C GLU A 241 -24.64 44.48 -1.61
N GLN A 242 -25.66 44.42 -0.74
CA GLN A 242 -25.42 44.62 0.71
C GLN A 242 -25.37 43.35 1.57
N LYS A 243 -26.15 42.31 1.25
CA LYS A 243 -26.17 41.07 2.05
C LYS A 243 -25.01 40.15 1.73
N ASP A 244 -24.49 40.25 0.52
CA ASP A 244 -23.44 39.37 0.02
C ASP A 244 -22.05 39.84 0.41
N ARG A 245 -21.81 41.15 0.61
CA ARG A 245 -20.45 41.66 0.92
C ARG A 245 -19.86 41.14 2.23
N LEU A 246 -20.67 41.01 3.28
CA LEU A 246 -20.20 40.41 4.55
C LEU A 246 -19.93 38.90 4.40
N SER A 247 -20.71 38.21 3.56
CA SER A 247 -20.50 36.78 3.26
C SER A 247 -19.22 36.58 2.46
N HIS A 248 -18.98 37.42 1.44
CA HIS A 248 -17.78 37.41 0.62
C HIS A 248 -16.53 37.79 1.43
N GLU A 249 -16.62 38.77 2.33
CA GLU A 249 -15.51 39.11 3.23
C GLU A 249 -15.16 37.93 4.14
N SER A 250 -16.16 37.25 4.73
CA SER A 250 -15.94 36.05 5.55
C SER A 250 -15.30 34.93 4.72
N LEU A 251 -15.82 34.65 3.52
CA LEU A 251 -15.29 33.62 2.62
C LEU A 251 -13.82 33.89 2.25
N LEU A 252 -13.48 35.13 1.90
CA LEU A 252 -12.11 35.51 1.54
C LEU A 252 -11.16 35.38 2.74
N LEU A 253 -11.60 35.75 3.95
CA LEU A 253 -10.81 35.55 5.17
C LEU A 253 -10.58 34.05 5.45
N ASP A 254 -11.59 33.21 5.26
CA ASP A 254 -11.47 31.75 5.42
C ASP A 254 -10.52 31.15 4.37
N ILE A 255 -10.59 31.61 3.11
CA ILE A 255 -9.68 31.18 2.03
C ILE A 255 -8.25 31.60 2.34
N ILE A 256 -8.01 32.83 2.80
CA ILE A 256 -6.68 33.31 3.18
C ILE A 256 -6.12 32.45 4.32
N ALA A 257 -6.89 32.22 5.38
CA ALA A 257 -6.47 31.37 6.48
C ALA A 257 -6.15 29.93 6.02
N HIS A 258 -6.94 29.38 5.09
CA HIS A 258 -6.66 28.07 4.52
C HIS A 258 -5.37 28.05 3.69
N LEU A 259 -5.14 29.05 2.84
CA LEU A 259 -3.91 29.18 2.05
C LEU A 259 -2.67 29.35 2.95
N GLU A 260 -2.78 30.08 4.07
CA GLU A 260 -1.68 30.26 5.03
C GLU A 260 -1.30 28.92 5.67
N ASN A 261 -2.31 28.14 6.06
CA ASN A 261 -2.11 26.80 6.59
C ASN A 261 -1.41 25.89 5.56
N GLN A 262 -1.90 25.87 4.31
CA GLN A 262 -1.29 25.07 3.25
C GLN A 262 0.15 25.50 2.96
N LYS A 263 0.47 26.80 3.03
CA LYS A 263 1.84 27.31 2.86
C LYS A 263 2.78 26.75 3.93
N VAL A 264 2.37 26.75 5.19
CA VAL A 264 3.17 26.17 6.29
C VAL A 264 3.38 24.66 6.09
N ILE A 265 2.36 23.95 5.63
CA ILE A 265 2.46 22.51 5.31
C ILE A 265 3.49 22.27 4.21
N VAL A 266 3.45 23.06 3.13
CA VAL A 266 4.41 22.96 2.01
C VAL A 266 5.83 23.23 2.48
N GLU A 267 6.05 24.33 3.20
CA GLU A 267 7.37 24.71 3.72
C GLU A 267 7.96 23.64 4.64
N ARG A 268 7.13 23.05 5.51
CA ARG A 268 7.54 21.92 6.35
C ARG A 268 7.87 20.69 5.51
N SER A 269 7.04 20.37 4.52
CA SER A 269 7.25 19.20 3.65
C SER A 269 8.51 19.32 2.81
N ALA A 270 8.88 20.53 2.38
CA ALA A 270 10.04 20.79 1.52
C ALA A 270 11.37 20.40 2.19
N GLN A 271 11.44 20.45 3.51
CA GLN A 271 12.65 20.08 4.27
C GLN A 271 12.91 18.56 4.28
N SER A 272 11.87 17.75 4.09
CA SER A 272 11.94 16.28 4.16
C SER A 272 11.66 15.59 2.82
N ARG A 273 11.41 16.36 1.76
CA ARG A 273 11.02 15.85 0.44
C ARG A 273 12.22 15.24 -0.29
N ARG A 274 12.03 14.07 -0.89
CA ARG A 274 13.11 13.30 -1.51
C ARG A 274 12.87 12.96 -2.97
N TYR A 275 11.62 12.83 -3.40
CA TYR A 275 11.31 12.30 -4.74
C TYR A 275 10.49 13.27 -5.59
N ILE A 276 9.43 13.88 -5.04
CA ILE A 276 8.48 14.67 -5.83
C ILE A 276 8.72 16.16 -5.64
N GLU A 277 8.87 16.92 -6.72
CA GLU A 277 9.00 18.38 -6.65
C GLU A 277 7.68 19.04 -6.20
N SER A 278 7.76 20.20 -5.54
CA SER A 278 6.57 21.01 -5.23
C SER A 278 6.41 22.09 -6.30
N SER A 279 5.47 21.90 -7.22
CA SER A 279 5.06 22.96 -8.16
C SER A 279 4.06 23.94 -7.52
N THR A 280 3.47 23.52 -6.42
CA THR A 280 2.38 24.17 -5.69
C THR A 280 2.79 25.40 -4.89
N SER A 281 4.07 25.54 -4.48
CA SER A 281 4.55 26.70 -3.72
C SER A 281 4.31 28.03 -4.43
N THR A 282 4.63 28.12 -5.73
CA THR A 282 4.41 29.37 -6.50
C THR A 282 2.93 29.66 -6.75
N SER A 283 2.12 28.61 -6.91
CA SER A 283 0.67 28.73 -7.09
C SER A 283 0.00 29.20 -5.80
N LEU A 284 0.45 28.71 -4.64
CA LEU A 284 0.02 29.19 -3.33
C LEU A 284 0.26 30.68 -3.15
N ASP A 285 1.46 31.17 -3.45
CA ASP A 285 1.78 32.59 -3.32
C ASP A 285 0.91 33.46 -4.24
N ARG A 286 0.65 33.01 -5.47
CA ARG A 286 -0.24 33.70 -6.42
C ARG A 286 -1.69 33.74 -5.94
N LEU A 287 -2.21 32.62 -5.44
CA LEU A 287 -3.59 32.57 -4.92
C LEU A 287 -3.74 33.39 -3.64
N MET A 288 -2.71 33.40 -2.78
CA MET A 288 -2.67 34.22 -1.58
C MET A 288 -2.77 35.71 -1.94
N GLN A 289 -1.91 36.17 -2.85
CA GLN A 289 -1.93 37.56 -3.30
C GLN A 289 -3.30 37.91 -3.91
N ARG A 290 -3.85 37.04 -4.74
CA ARG A 290 -5.15 37.26 -5.38
C ARG A 290 -6.29 37.37 -4.35
N ALA A 291 -6.31 36.51 -3.34
CA ALA A 291 -7.32 36.57 -2.28
C ALA A 291 -7.22 37.87 -1.46
N GLN A 292 -6.00 38.31 -1.17
CA GLN A 292 -5.73 39.58 -0.49
C GLN A 292 -6.17 40.80 -1.33
N ASP A 293 -5.87 40.80 -2.63
CA ASP A 293 -6.26 41.87 -3.54
C ASP A 293 -7.79 41.99 -3.66
N LEU A 294 -8.51 40.86 -3.74
CA LEU A 294 -9.97 40.83 -3.76
C LEU A 294 -10.57 41.33 -2.45
N LEU A 295 -10.01 40.93 -1.30
CA LEU A 295 -10.44 41.39 0.01
C LEU A 295 -10.24 42.90 0.16
N GLU A 296 -9.10 43.42 -0.30
CA GLU A 296 -8.83 44.85 -0.28
C GLU A 296 -9.74 45.63 -1.23
N ALA A 297 -10.02 45.11 -2.42
CA ALA A 297 -10.98 45.70 -3.36
C ALA A 297 -12.39 45.77 -2.75
N LEU A 298 -12.86 44.70 -2.11
CA LEU A 298 -14.17 44.63 -1.44
C LEU A 298 -14.29 45.69 -0.32
N ARG A 299 -13.23 45.86 0.48
CA ARG A 299 -13.17 46.84 1.57
C ARG A 299 -13.12 48.28 1.09
N ARG A 300 -12.49 48.54 -0.06
CA ARG A 300 -12.36 49.89 -0.64
C ARG A 300 -13.59 50.32 -1.44
N ALA A 301 -14.40 49.38 -1.94
CA ALA A 301 -15.62 49.72 -2.67
C ALA A 301 -16.60 50.51 -1.77
N PRO A 302 -17.24 51.58 -2.27
CA PRO A 302 -18.11 52.42 -1.46
C PRO A 302 -19.17 51.60 -0.73
N GLN A 303 -19.35 51.83 0.56
CA GLN A 303 -20.59 51.47 1.25
C GLN A 303 -21.64 52.41 0.66
N THR A 304 -22.62 51.91 -0.10
CA THR A 304 -23.80 52.71 -0.47
C THR A 304 -24.47 53.11 0.84
N SER A 305 -24.14 54.31 1.30
CA SER A 305 -24.70 54.91 2.51
C SER A 305 -26.19 55.01 2.33
N ARG A 306 -26.90 54.49 3.32
CA ARG A 306 -28.34 54.37 3.54
C ARG A 306 -29.14 55.69 3.52
N ASP A 307 -28.61 56.77 2.95
CA ASP A 307 -29.16 58.12 3.10
C ASP A 307 -29.97 58.62 1.88
N SER A 308 -30.27 57.76 0.90
CA SER A 308 -31.04 58.20 -0.29
C SER A 308 -32.17 57.28 -0.73
N ALA A 309 -32.39 56.13 -0.09
CA ALA A 309 -33.35 55.12 -0.54
C ALA A 309 -34.39 54.71 0.54
N ALA A 310 -34.89 55.67 1.32
CA ALA A 310 -36.04 55.45 2.21
C ALA A 310 -36.97 56.67 2.21
N ARG A 311 -37.49 57.02 1.04
CA ARG A 311 -38.90 57.44 0.98
C ARG A 311 -39.67 56.20 0.55
N GLU A 312 -39.92 55.31 1.50
CA GLU A 312 -41.00 54.33 1.34
C GLU A 312 -42.28 55.17 1.20
N GLU A 313 -42.80 55.22 -0.02
CA GLU A 313 -44.13 55.77 -0.29
C GLU A 313 -45.13 54.79 0.31
N TYR A 314 -45.55 55.05 1.56
CA TYR A 314 -46.58 54.25 2.21
C TYR A 314 -47.90 54.48 1.49
N ASP A 315 -48.52 53.39 1.01
CA ASP A 315 -49.85 53.42 0.41
C ASP A 315 -50.89 53.71 1.51
N VAL A 316 -51.25 54.98 1.63
CA VAL A 316 -52.18 55.50 2.64
C VAL A 316 -53.57 54.91 2.46
N ASP A 317 -53.97 54.61 1.22
CA ASP A 317 -55.29 54.06 0.90
C ASP A 317 -55.39 52.61 1.38
N ALA A 318 -54.35 51.80 1.16
CA ALA A 318 -54.27 50.44 1.68
C ALA A 318 -54.30 50.41 3.22
N ALA A 319 -53.61 51.35 3.88
CA ALA A 319 -53.64 51.47 5.33
C ALA A 319 -55.03 51.88 5.86
N ALA A 320 -55.73 52.77 5.15
CA ALA A 320 -57.08 53.19 5.50
C ALA A 320 -58.11 52.04 5.34
N GLU A 321 -57.98 51.21 4.31
CA GLU A 321 -58.83 50.01 4.13
C GLU A 321 -58.66 48.99 5.26
N VAL A 322 -57.42 48.76 5.71
CA VAL A 322 -57.15 47.86 6.84
C VAL A 322 -57.78 48.39 8.13
N LEU A 323 -57.70 49.69 8.38
CA LEU A 323 -58.35 50.32 9.54
C LEU A 323 -59.88 50.21 9.45
N ALA A 324 -60.47 50.41 8.28
CA ALA A 324 -61.91 50.25 8.07
C ALA A 324 -62.37 48.79 8.24
N ALA A 325 -61.54 47.82 7.86
CA ALA A 325 -61.84 46.40 8.04
C ALA A 325 -61.78 45.95 9.51
N LEU A 326 -60.86 46.52 10.30
CA LEU A 326 -60.68 46.19 11.71
C LEU A 326 -61.66 46.96 12.62
N TYR A 327 -62.03 48.18 12.24
CA TYR A 327 -62.90 49.07 13.01
C TYR A 327 -64.04 49.62 12.14
N PRO A 328 -65.03 48.79 11.76
CA PRO A 328 -66.04 49.14 10.77
C PRO A 328 -67.00 50.27 11.22
N GLU A 329 -67.14 50.48 12.53
CA GLU A 329 -68.04 51.47 13.12
C GLU A 329 -67.31 52.77 13.53
N SER A 330 -66.05 52.94 13.13
CA SER A 330 -65.22 54.07 13.56
C SER A 330 -64.42 54.63 12.39
N HIS A 331 -64.34 55.96 12.30
CA HIS A 331 -63.57 56.60 11.23
C HIS A 331 -62.06 56.34 11.45
N PRO A 332 -61.26 56.07 10.40
CA PRO A 332 -59.84 55.77 10.54
C PRO A 332 -59.07 56.83 11.34
N TYR A 333 -59.47 58.09 11.20
CA TYR A 333 -58.88 59.22 11.92
C TYR A 333 -59.11 59.16 13.45
N SER A 334 -60.30 58.75 13.90
CA SER A 334 -60.59 58.59 15.33
C SER A 334 -59.78 57.45 15.94
N VAL A 335 -59.58 56.35 15.19
CA VAL A 335 -58.74 55.22 15.63
C VAL A 335 -57.28 55.64 15.77
N LEU A 336 -56.78 56.45 14.82
CA LEU A 336 -55.42 56.98 14.88
C LEU A 336 -55.25 57.97 16.05
N ALA A 337 -56.23 58.82 16.31
CA ALA A 337 -56.21 59.76 17.44
C ALA A 337 -56.17 59.04 18.79
N GLU A 338 -56.98 57.98 18.99
CA GLU A 338 -56.94 57.16 20.22
C GLU A 338 -55.58 56.47 20.44
N HIS A 339 -54.86 56.16 19.35
CA HIS A 339 -53.53 55.58 19.39
C HIS A 339 -52.39 56.62 19.40
N GLY A 340 -52.68 57.88 19.73
CA GLY A 340 -51.68 58.91 20.01
C GLY A 340 -51.26 59.76 18.81
N PHE A 341 -51.98 59.67 17.69
CA PHE A 341 -51.78 60.53 16.51
C PHE A 341 -52.82 61.67 16.50
N GLU A 342 -52.71 62.61 17.44
CA GLU A 342 -53.57 63.82 17.48
C GLU A 342 -52.96 64.95 16.61
N GLY A 343 -53.73 65.48 15.65
CA GLY A 343 -53.41 66.75 14.98
C GLY A 343 -52.99 66.72 13.50
N ILE A 344 -53.33 65.67 12.73
CA ILE A 344 -53.09 65.63 11.28
C ILE A 344 -54.22 66.41 10.55
N PRO A 345 -53.99 67.58 9.96
CA PRO A 345 -55.07 68.33 9.29
C PRO A 345 -55.67 67.50 8.13
N SER A 346 -57.00 67.39 8.10
CA SER A 346 -57.74 66.76 7.01
C SER A 346 -57.85 67.75 5.86
N ASP A 347 -57.19 67.52 4.74
CA ASP A 347 -57.22 68.39 3.54
C ASP A 347 -58.56 68.34 2.77
N THR A 348 -59.65 68.00 3.44
CA THR A 348 -61.01 67.94 2.88
C THR A 348 -61.87 69.15 3.27
N ASP A 349 -61.27 70.35 3.29
CA ASP A 349 -62.02 71.61 3.18
C ASP A 349 -61.98 72.09 1.72
N SER A 350 -62.65 71.35 0.83
CA SER A 350 -63.07 71.88 -0.47
C SER A 350 -64.59 71.97 -0.51
N LYS A 351 -65.02 73.17 -0.15
CA LYS A 351 -66.37 73.71 -0.21
C LYS A 351 -66.84 73.74 -1.67
N SER A 352 -67.85 72.95 -2.01
CA SER A 352 -68.55 73.03 -3.30
C SER A 352 -69.98 73.52 -3.07
N GLU A 353 -70.25 74.74 -3.50
CA GLU A 353 -71.59 75.35 -3.56
C GLU A 353 -72.42 74.75 -4.71
N LEU A 354 -73.67 74.44 -4.40
CA LEU A 354 -74.91 74.44 -5.19
C LEU A 354 -74.88 74.57 -6.74
N GLU A 355 -75.52 73.61 -7.42
CA GLU A 355 -76.74 73.75 -8.29
C GLU A 355 -76.91 72.45 -9.13
N SER A 356 -77.94 71.62 -8.88
CA SER A 356 -79.27 71.60 -9.52
C SER A 356 -79.31 71.02 -10.95
N ILE A 357 -79.79 69.76 -11.11
CA ILE A 357 -80.98 69.35 -11.91
C ILE A 357 -81.05 67.81 -12.16
N ASP A 358 -82.11 67.22 -11.60
CA ASP A 358 -83.08 66.25 -12.13
C ASP A 358 -82.70 65.05 -13.04
N GLY A 359 -83.31 63.89 -12.73
CA GLY A 359 -83.88 63.01 -13.77
C GLY A 359 -83.46 61.53 -13.85
N SER A 360 -84.24 60.66 -13.19
CA SER A 360 -84.72 59.34 -13.68
C SER A 360 -83.81 58.13 -13.95
N SER A 361 -84.00 57.12 -13.08
CA SER A 361 -84.47 55.74 -13.37
C SER A 361 -83.55 54.66 -13.97
N SER A 362 -83.81 53.44 -13.48
CA SER A 362 -83.43 52.09 -13.96
C SER A 362 -82.03 51.64 -13.52
N GLY A 363 -81.80 50.47 -12.93
CA GLY A 363 -82.56 49.23 -12.89
C GLY A 363 -81.61 48.08 -13.25
N MET A 364 -81.66 46.99 -12.48
CA MET A 364 -81.28 45.61 -12.84
C MET A 364 -79.86 45.06 -12.54
N LEU A 365 -79.88 44.05 -11.66
CA LEU A 365 -79.26 42.70 -11.73
C LEU A 365 -77.76 42.47 -11.40
N SER A 366 -77.57 41.58 -10.39
CA SER A 366 -76.44 40.68 -10.06
C SER A 366 -75.97 39.82 -11.27
N PRO A 367 -74.85 39.02 -11.27
CA PRO A 367 -74.29 38.23 -10.16
C PRO A 367 -72.74 37.99 -10.09
N ILE A 368 -72.35 37.24 -9.05
CA ILE A 368 -71.04 36.75 -8.54
C ILE A 368 -70.28 35.84 -9.57
N PRO A 369 -68.94 35.61 -9.48
CA PRO A 369 -68.42 34.48 -8.67
C PRO A 369 -67.01 34.65 -8.00
N ASP A 370 -66.93 34.20 -6.75
CA ASP A 370 -66.00 33.24 -6.14
C ASP A 370 -64.45 33.27 -6.32
N THR A 371 -63.79 33.49 -5.17
CA THR A 371 -62.69 32.71 -4.56
C THR A 371 -61.54 32.17 -5.42
N ALA A 372 -60.30 32.65 -5.17
CA ALA A 372 -59.09 31.88 -5.50
C ALA A 372 -57.82 32.15 -4.67
N THR A 373 -57.74 33.17 -3.81
CA THR A 373 -56.42 33.62 -3.33
C THR A 373 -55.97 33.07 -1.96
N SER A 374 -56.88 32.56 -1.13
CA SER A 374 -56.54 32.11 0.24
C SER A 374 -55.97 30.67 0.33
N ILE A 375 -56.18 29.82 -0.69
CA ILE A 375 -55.80 28.39 -0.63
C ILE A 375 -54.33 28.16 -1.04
N VAL A 376 -53.71 29.08 -1.79
CA VAL A 376 -52.36 28.88 -2.35
C VAL A 376 -51.27 28.99 -1.28
N ALA A 377 -51.35 29.96 -0.37
CA ALA A 377 -50.31 30.19 0.65
C ALA A 377 -50.20 29.05 1.69
N ALA A 378 -51.32 28.47 2.12
CA ALA A 378 -51.31 27.37 3.10
C ALA A 378 -50.80 26.03 2.51
N SER A 379 -50.86 25.86 1.19
CA SER A 379 -50.47 24.61 0.53
C SER A 379 -48.95 24.44 0.33
N HIS A 380 -48.21 25.56 0.18
CA HIS A 380 -46.76 25.55 -0.03
C HIS A 380 -45.98 25.15 1.25
N PHE A 381 -46.36 25.68 2.41
CA PHE A 381 -45.73 25.34 3.69
C PHE A 381 -46.03 23.89 4.14
N ARG A 382 -47.21 23.35 3.80
CA ARG A 382 -47.58 21.96 4.14
C ARG A 382 -46.86 20.92 3.25
N ARG A 383 -46.59 21.24 1.98
CA ARG A 383 -45.84 20.37 1.04
C ARG A 383 -44.35 20.27 1.39
N GLN A 384 -43.71 21.36 1.83
CA GLN A 384 -42.30 21.32 2.26
C GLN A 384 -42.11 20.41 3.48
N ARG A 385 -42.98 20.49 4.50
CA ARG A 385 -42.87 19.67 5.72
C ARG A 385 -42.98 18.15 5.46
N SER A 386 -43.65 17.71 4.39
CA SER A 386 -43.74 16.28 4.01
C SER A 386 -42.54 15.75 3.21
N ARG A 387 -41.80 16.61 2.49
CA ARG A 387 -40.60 16.23 1.72
C ARG A 387 -39.41 16.04 2.66
N TRP A 388 -39.23 16.95 3.61
CA TRP A 388 -38.19 16.84 4.65
C TRP A 388 -38.40 15.63 5.57
N ARG A 389 -39.66 15.29 5.92
CA ARG A 389 -39.96 14.05 6.67
C ARG A 389 -39.64 12.76 5.91
N ARG A 390 -39.64 12.76 4.57
CA ARG A 390 -39.24 11.59 3.76
C ARG A 390 -37.73 11.49 3.66
N VAL A 391 -37.04 12.61 3.43
CA VAL A 391 -35.57 12.68 3.37
C VAL A 391 -34.94 12.30 4.72
N LEU A 392 -35.50 12.78 5.83
CA LEU A 392 -35.01 12.41 7.17
C LEU A 392 -35.26 10.93 7.49
N ARG A 393 -36.34 10.33 6.97
CA ARG A 393 -36.65 8.89 7.17
C ARG A 393 -35.75 7.96 6.37
N THR A 394 -35.15 8.42 5.26
CA THR A 394 -34.22 7.62 4.45
C THR A 394 -32.76 7.83 4.86
N ALA A 395 -32.40 9.02 5.35
CA ALA A 395 -31.03 9.34 5.78
C ALA A 395 -30.70 8.78 7.18
N LEU A 396 -31.65 8.82 8.13
CA LEU A 396 -31.45 8.29 9.48
C LEU A 396 -31.05 6.80 9.55
N PRO A 397 -31.68 5.86 8.81
CA PRO A 397 -31.27 4.45 8.87
C PRO A 397 -29.88 4.22 8.27
N LEU A 398 -29.46 5.05 7.30
CA LEU A 398 -28.15 4.96 6.66
C LEU A 398 -27.04 5.49 7.59
N GLN A 399 -27.30 6.62 8.26
CA GLN A 399 -26.42 7.14 9.31
C GLN A 399 -26.34 6.22 10.52
N ALA A 400 -27.46 5.59 10.93
CA ALA A 400 -27.46 4.59 11.99
C ALA A 400 -26.66 3.33 11.59
N MET A 401 -26.77 2.88 10.34
CA MET A 401 -25.94 1.78 9.80
C MET A 401 -24.45 2.12 9.80
N LEU A 402 -24.09 3.35 9.42
CA LEU A 402 -22.69 3.80 9.42
C LEU A 402 -22.12 3.83 10.85
N VAL A 403 -22.88 4.36 11.81
CA VAL A 403 -22.48 4.38 13.22
C VAL A 403 -22.42 2.97 13.80
N LEU A 404 -23.31 2.07 13.37
CA LEU A 404 -23.30 0.67 13.81
C LEU A 404 -22.13 -0.11 13.19
N LEU A 405 -21.76 0.16 11.94
CA LEU A 405 -20.56 -0.38 11.29
C LEU A 405 -19.28 0.14 11.95
N LEU A 406 -19.24 1.44 12.31
CA LEU A 406 -18.13 2.03 13.04
C LEU A 406 -18.03 1.43 14.45
N GLY A 407 -19.16 1.25 15.13
CA GLY A 407 -19.24 0.57 16.42
C GLY A 407 -18.82 -0.90 16.33
N ALA A 408 -19.19 -1.61 15.26
CA ALA A 408 -18.75 -2.98 15.02
C ALA A 408 -17.25 -3.07 14.74
N ALA A 409 -16.67 -2.13 13.98
CA ALA A 409 -15.22 -2.02 13.78
C ALA A 409 -14.47 -1.73 15.08
N CYS A 410 -15.10 -1.03 16.03
CA CYS A 410 -14.54 -0.79 17.38
C CYS A 410 -14.79 -1.96 18.36
N LEU A 411 -15.68 -2.90 18.02
CA LEU A 411 -16.00 -4.10 18.81
C LEU A 411 -15.30 -5.36 18.29
N VAL A 412 -14.65 -5.30 17.12
CA VAL A 412 -13.63 -6.28 16.74
C VAL A 412 -12.53 -6.14 17.79
N PRO A 413 -12.29 -7.16 18.64
CA PRO A 413 -11.14 -7.11 19.54
C PRO A 413 -9.92 -6.98 18.63
N HIS A 414 -9.18 -5.89 18.79
CA HIS A 414 -7.78 -5.87 18.43
C HIS A 414 -7.20 -7.10 19.12
N CYS A 415 -6.86 -8.13 18.35
CA CYS A 415 -6.17 -9.30 18.87
C CYS A 415 -4.80 -8.84 19.37
N ASP A 416 -4.81 -8.47 20.65
CA ASP A 416 -3.80 -8.56 21.68
C ASP A 416 -2.34 -8.28 21.30
N ASP A 417 -1.90 -7.09 21.72
CA ASP A 417 -0.52 -6.69 22.05
C ASP A 417 0.12 -7.55 23.18
N GLU A 418 -0.54 -8.62 23.65
CA GLU A 418 -0.06 -9.46 24.75
C GLU A 418 1.03 -10.48 24.32
N TYR A 419 1.22 -10.74 23.02
CA TYR A 419 2.36 -11.54 22.54
C TYR A 419 3.66 -10.73 22.35
N CYS A 420 3.57 -9.43 22.06
CA CYS A 420 4.75 -8.58 21.87
C CYS A 420 5.47 -8.25 23.19
N CYS A 421 4.75 -8.23 24.32
CA CYS A 421 5.35 -7.93 25.63
C CYS A 421 6.09 -9.13 26.26
N GLN A 422 5.79 -10.38 25.86
CA GLN A 422 6.56 -11.55 26.33
C GLN A 422 7.90 -11.72 25.60
N LEU A 423 8.03 -11.22 24.36
CA LEU A 423 9.27 -11.29 23.61
C LEU A 423 10.27 -10.19 24.02
N LEU A 424 9.78 -8.99 24.32
CA LEU A 424 10.62 -7.89 24.85
C LEU A 424 11.09 -8.12 26.30
N ASN A 425 10.35 -8.87 27.11
CA ASN A 425 10.77 -9.26 28.46
C ASN A 425 11.84 -10.38 28.45
N ASN A 426 12.02 -11.10 27.34
CA ASN A 426 13.15 -12.02 27.17
C ASN A 426 14.46 -11.28 26.83
N PHE A 427 14.39 -10.13 26.15
CA PHE A 427 15.56 -9.31 25.87
C PHE A 427 16.07 -8.54 27.10
N ALA A 428 15.16 -8.09 27.99
CA ALA A 428 15.57 -7.44 29.24
C ALA A 428 16.23 -8.40 30.25
N ARG A 429 15.99 -9.71 30.13
CA ARG A 429 16.64 -10.75 30.94
C ARG A 429 17.86 -11.42 30.30
N SER A 430 18.12 -11.22 29.01
CA SER A 430 19.30 -11.76 28.32
C SER A 430 20.54 -10.86 28.41
N PHE A 431 20.37 -9.64 28.95
CA PHE A 431 21.45 -8.70 29.27
C PHE A 431 21.73 -8.59 30.78
N ASP A 432 21.53 -9.66 31.54
CA ASP A 432 22.32 -9.89 32.75
C ASP A 432 23.57 -10.68 32.35
N PRO A 433 24.70 -10.04 31.96
CA PRO A 433 25.99 -10.68 32.16
C PRO A 433 26.17 -10.79 33.67
N SER A 434 25.95 -11.99 34.18
CA SER A 434 26.67 -12.62 35.28
C SER A 434 27.89 -11.81 35.76
N LEU A 435 27.65 -10.80 36.60
CA LEU A 435 28.63 -10.30 37.56
C LEU A 435 28.68 -11.27 38.75
N GLU A 436 29.03 -12.53 38.47
CA GLU A 436 29.47 -13.48 39.48
C GLU A 436 30.93 -13.84 39.22
N PHE A 437 31.81 -12.85 39.41
CA PHE A 437 33.15 -13.07 39.96
C PHE A 437 33.59 -11.81 40.70
N ILE A 438 32.97 -11.56 41.84
CA ILE A 438 33.50 -10.59 42.80
C ILE A 438 34.61 -11.21 43.68
N ASN A 439 34.82 -12.54 43.75
CA ASN A 439 35.95 -13.13 44.52
C ASN A 439 36.28 -14.60 44.15
N GLY A 440 36.66 -14.94 42.91
CA GLY A 440 37.11 -16.30 42.61
C GLY A 440 38.00 -16.40 41.36
N PRO A 441 39.02 -17.29 41.34
CA PRO A 441 39.93 -17.42 40.21
C PRO A 441 39.30 -18.27 39.08
N PRO A 442 39.67 -18.02 37.81
CA PRO A 442 39.07 -18.70 36.65
C PRO A 442 39.68 -20.10 36.44
N PRO A 443 38.92 -21.09 35.91
CA PRO A 443 39.46 -22.38 35.54
C PRO A 443 40.00 -22.39 34.09
N PHE A 444 40.99 -23.26 33.88
CA PHE A 444 41.78 -23.51 32.67
C PHE A 444 40.98 -23.92 31.44
#